data_AF-A0A2E9MKF3-F1
#
_entry.id   AF-A0A2E9MKF3-F1
#
_cell.length_a   1.000
_cell.length_b   1.000
_cell.length_c   1.000
_cell.angle_alpha   90.00
_cell.angle_beta   90.00
_cell.angle_gamma   90.00
#
_symmetry.space_group_name_H-M   'P 1'
#
loop_
_entity.id
_entity.type
_entity.pdbx_description
1 polymer ?
#
loop_
_entity_poly.entity_id
_entity_poly.type
_entity_poly.pdbx_seq_one_letter_code
_entity_poly.pdbx_strand_id
1 'polypeptide(L)' 'MPLSINSNISAINVSHRIGRNRASQEGRLEAIGSGLRIKRASNGAAGLSISEGFRAQVTRLG' A
#
# COMPACT_ATOMS: atom_id res chain seq x y z
N MET A 1 28.92 -5.62 27.02
CA MET A 1 27.61 -5.78 26.35
C MET A 1 27.80 -6.55 25.04
N PRO A 2 27.74 -7.90 25.06
CA PRO A 2 28.15 -8.76 23.94
C PRO A 2 27.20 -8.75 22.72
N LEU A 3 25.94 -8.34 22.93
CA LEU A 3 24.91 -8.29 21.88
C LEU A 3 25.12 -7.14 20.89
N SER A 4 25.77 -6.04 21.30
CA SER A 4 26.01 -4.87 20.44
C SER A 4 27.15 -5.06 19.43
N ILE A 5 28.04 -6.04 19.66
CA ILE A 5 29.20 -6.33 18.79
C ILE A 5 28.82 -7.35 17.70
N ASN A 6 27.95 -8.30 18.02
CA ASN A 6 27.51 -9.35 17.08
C ASN A 6 26.28 -8.99 16.25
N SER A 7 25.43 -8.07 16.73
CA SER A 7 24.20 -7.71 16.03
C SER A 7 24.24 -6.23 15.64
N ASN A 8 24.31 -5.97 14.33
CA ASN A 8 24.22 -4.62 13.81
C ASN A 8 22.75 -4.17 13.81
N ILE A 9 22.31 -3.68 14.96
CA ILE A 9 20.93 -3.21 15.20
C ILE A 9 20.55 -2.10 14.22
N SER A 10 21.50 -1.26 13.80
CA SER A 10 21.28 -0.23 12.77
C SER A 10 20.95 -0.86 11.41
N ALA A 11 21.69 -1.88 10.99
CA ALA A 11 21.41 -2.61 9.74
C ALA A 11 20.05 -3.32 9.79
N ILE A 12 19.70 -3.96 10.91
CA ILE A 12 18.38 -4.59 11.09
C ILE A 12 17.26 -3.54 11.02
N ASN A 13 17.41 -2.41 11.70
CA ASN A 13 16.44 -1.32 11.66
C ASN A 13 16.30 -0.73 10.25
N VAL A 14 17.41 -0.60 9.51
CA VAL A 14 17.41 -0.16 8.11
C VAL A 14 16.69 -1.18 7.24
N SER A 15 16.95 -2.48 7.37
CA SER A 15 16.24 -3.54 6.64
C SER A 15 14.74 -3.53 6.89
N HIS A 16 14.30 -3.34 8.15
CA HIS A 16 12.88 -3.18 8.48
C HIS A 16 12.26 -1.91 7.86
N ARG A 17 13.00 -0.80 7.84
CA ARG A 17 12.56 0.45 7.19
C ARG A 17 12.48 0.30 5.68
N ILE A 18 13.45 -0.35 5.05
CA ILE A 18 13.48 -0.63 3.62
C ILE A 18 12.31 -1.55 3.24
N GLY A 19 12.04 -2.61 4.01
CA GLY A 19 10.90 -3.51 3.75
C GLY A 19 9.56 -2.77 3.75
N ARG A 20 9.33 -1.90 4.74
CA ARG A 20 8.10 -1.07 4.79
C ARG A 20 8.04 -0.05 3.65
N ASN A 21 9.15 0.61 3.34
CA ASN A 21 9.21 1.56 2.23
C ASN A 21 8.96 0.87 0.88
N ARG A 22 9.48 -0.35 0.69
CA ARG A 22 9.27 -1.14 -0.52
C ARG A 22 7.81 -1.50 -0.71
N ALA A 23 7.13 -1.98 0.32
CA ALA A 23 5.70 -2.26 0.27
C ALA A 23 4.86 -1.00 -0.05
N SER A 24 5.22 0.15 0.51
CA SER A 24 4.58 1.44 0.17
C SER A 24 4.88 1.86 -1.28
N GLN A 25 6.10 1.65 -1.76
CA GLN A 25 6.51 2.00 -3.12
C GLN A 25 5.82 1.12 -4.16
N GLU A 26 5.68 -0.17 -3.91
CA GLU A 26 4.92 -1.11 -4.76
C GLU A 26 3.45 -0.68 -4.87
N GLY A 27 2.80 -0.32 -3.76
CA GLY A 27 1.43 0.20 -3.78
C GLY A 27 1.29 1.51 -4.58
N ARG A 28 2.29 2.40 -4.53
CA ARG A 28 2.31 3.65 -5.31
C ARG A 28 2.55 3.39 -6.80
N LEU A 29 3.48 2.52 -7.14
CA LEU A 29 3.75 2.13 -8.54
C LEU A 29 2.51 1.52 -9.19
N GLU A 30 1.79 0.70 -8.44
CA GLU A 30 0.53 0.14 -8.91
C GLU A 30 -0.55 1.20 -9.06
N ALA A 31 -0.72 2.12 -8.11
CA ALA A 31 -1.67 3.23 -8.24
C ALA A 31 -1.37 4.11 -9.48
N ILE A 32 -0.09 4.37 -9.76
CA ILE A 32 0.36 5.15 -10.92
C ILE A 32 0.07 4.39 -12.22
N GLY A 33 0.51 3.13 -12.34
CA GLY A 33 0.34 2.35 -13.58
C GLY A 33 -1.11 2.04 -13.92
N SER A 34 -1.99 2.13 -12.93
CA SER A 34 -3.36 1.68 -13.05
C SER A 34 -4.37 2.83 -13.08
N GLY A 35 -3.92 4.06 -12.81
CA GLY A 35 -4.69 5.31 -12.95
C GLY A 35 -5.86 5.50 -11.98
N LEU A 36 -6.18 4.52 -11.12
CA LEU A 36 -7.25 4.67 -10.11
C LEU A 36 -6.64 4.86 -8.72
N ARG A 37 -7.16 5.84 -7.98
CA ARG A 37 -6.79 6.10 -6.58
C ARG A 37 -7.15 4.95 -5.62
N ILE A 38 -8.16 4.14 -5.96
CA ILE A 38 -8.65 3.03 -5.14
C ILE A 38 -8.60 1.76 -6.00
N LYS A 39 -7.69 0.84 -5.66
CA LYS A 39 -7.41 -0.39 -6.45
C LYS A 39 -7.59 -1.68 -5.65
N ARG A 40 -7.28 -1.65 -4.34
CA ARG A 40 -7.49 -2.79 -3.43
C ARG A 40 -8.35 -2.37 -2.24
N ALA A 41 -9.33 -3.20 -1.89
CA ALA A 41 -10.12 -3.09 -0.65
C ALA A 41 -9.25 -3.09 0.63
N SER A 42 -7.99 -3.50 0.54
CA SER A 42 -7.06 -3.63 1.66
C SER A 42 -6.74 -2.31 2.37
N ASN A 43 -6.86 -1.15 1.71
CA ASN A 43 -6.68 0.18 2.35
C ASN A 43 -8.02 0.88 2.65
N GLY A 44 -9.17 0.23 2.42
CA GLY A 44 -10.49 0.81 2.67
C GLY A 44 -11.57 0.12 1.87
N ALA A 45 -12.17 -0.93 2.45
CA ALA A 45 -13.35 -1.59 1.90
C ALA A 45 -14.50 -0.60 1.62
N ALA A 46 -14.62 0.46 2.43
CA ALA A 46 -15.57 1.55 2.26
C ALA A 46 -15.32 2.38 0.99
N GLY A 47 -14.06 2.65 0.65
CA GLY A 47 -13.71 3.41 -0.56
C GLY A 47 -14.00 2.63 -1.83
N LEU A 48 -13.80 1.31 -1.81
CA LEU A 48 -14.12 0.43 -2.93
C LEU A 48 -15.63 0.27 -3.12
N SER A 49 -16.40 0.05 -2.05
CA SER A 49 -17.87 -0.10 -2.15
C SER A 49 -18.56 1.16 -2.66
N ILE A 50 -18.07 2.34 -2.27
CA ILE A 50 -18.57 3.62 -2.77
C ILE A 50 -18.22 3.81 -4.25
N SER A 51 -16.99 3.45 -4.65
CA SER A 51 -16.54 3.52 -6.05
C SER A 51 -17.38 2.61 -6.96
N GLU A 52 -17.67 1.39 -6.51
CA GLU A 52 -18.55 0.45 -7.23
C GLU A 52 -20.01 0.91 -7.24
N GLY A 53 -20.52 1.50 -6.13
CA GLY A 53 -21.86 2.07 -6.07
C GLY A 53 -22.06 3.22 -7.07
N PHE A 54 -21.09 4.14 -7.16
CA PHE A 54 -21.13 5.21 -8.15
C PHE A 54 -20.96 4.69 -9.58
N ARG A 55 -20.11 3.68 -9.81
CA ARG A 55 -19.97 3.03 -11.11
C ARG A 55 -21.28 2.39 -11.56
N ALA A 56 -21.95 1.67 -10.67
CA ALA A 56 -23.26 1.07 -10.91
C ALA A 56 -24.33 2.13 -11.21
N GLN A 57 -24.30 3.28 -10.55
CA GLN A 57 -25.20 4.38 -10.81
C GLN A 57 -24.96 4.99 -12.21
N VAL A 58 -23.71 5.26 -12.58
CA VAL A 58 -23.35 5.79 -13.91
C VAL A 58 -23.74 4.81 -15.03
N THR A 59 -23.46 3.52 -14.88
CA THR A 59 -23.85 2.49 -15.86
C THR A 59 -25.37 2.31 -15.99
N ARG A 60 -26.14 2.68 -14.96
CA ARG A 60 -27.61 2.58 -14.97
C ARG A 60 -28.30 3.85 -15.47
N LEU A 61 -27.60 4.98 -15.48
CA LEU A 61 -28.09 6.29 -15.93
C LEU A 61 -27.73 6.61 -17.40
N GLY A 62 -26.79 5.87 -17.99
CA GLY A 62 -26.50 5.88 -19.43
C GLY A 62 -27.14 4.69 -20.12
#